data_AF-A0A924CAT8-F1
#
_entry.id   AF-A0A924CAT8-F1
#
_cell.length_a   1.000
_cell.length_b   1.000
_cell.length_c   1.000
_cell.angle_alpha   90.00
_cell.angle_beta   90.00
_cell.angle_gamma   90.00
#
_symmetry.space_group_name_H-M   'P 1'
#
loop_
_entity.id
_entity.type
_entity.pdbx_description
1 polymer ?
#
loop_
_entity_poly.entity_id
_entity_poly.type
_entity_poly.pdbx_seq_one_letter_code
_entity_poly.pdbx_strand_id
1 'polypeptide(L)'
;MKITPATTLLLCLSHFFCVKKKHAAVNAPQKICITDSMEKISRIDSATTSNIENELNLSGEISFNDSRLIKVFPFSSGKVMEVEVTQGDKVSKGQVLAVIRGVEVAGNYSKDQLID
;
A
#
# COMPACT_ATOMS: atom_id res chain seq x y z
N MET A 1 -38.08 -2.53 -26.76
CA MET A 1 -38.07 -3.72 -27.63
C MET A 1 -38.45 -4.91 -26.76
N LYS A 2 -39.67 -5.44 -26.91
CA LYS A 2 -40.28 -6.40 -25.97
C LYS A 2 -40.02 -7.83 -26.47
N ILE A 3 -39.31 -8.63 -25.68
CA ILE A 3 -39.02 -10.04 -25.94
C ILE A 3 -40.11 -10.88 -25.27
N THR A 4 -40.80 -11.69 -26.07
CA THR A 4 -42.01 -12.46 -25.76
C THR A 4 -41.72 -13.71 -24.89
N PRO A 5 -42.65 -14.10 -23.99
CA PRO A 5 -42.48 -15.15 -22.98
C PRO A 5 -42.61 -16.60 -23.50
N ALA A 6 -42.75 -16.81 -24.81
CA ALA A 6 -43.02 -18.13 -25.39
C ALA A 6 -41.77 -19.00 -25.59
N THR A 7 -40.57 -18.42 -25.57
CA THR A 7 -39.30 -19.14 -25.82
C THR A 7 -38.66 -19.70 -24.55
N THR A 8 -39.10 -19.31 -23.36
CA THR A 8 -38.61 -19.84 -22.07
C THR A 8 -39.24 -21.17 -21.65
N LEU A 9 -40.34 -21.59 -22.29
CA LEU A 9 -41.07 -22.81 -21.90
C LEU A 9 -40.48 -24.11 -22.51
N LEU A 10 -39.62 -24.02 -23.52
CA LEU A 10 -39.10 -25.20 -24.23
C LEU A 10 -37.80 -25.79 -23.62
N LEU A 11 -37.20 -25.16 -22.61
CA LEU A 11 -35.89 -25.57 -22.06
C LEU A 11 -35.97 -26.41 -20.76
N CYS A 12 -37.18 -26.68 -20.24
CA CYS A 12 -37.36 -27.27 -18.90
C CYS A 12 -37.51 -28.81 -18.84
N LEU A 13 -37.32 -29.57 -19.93
CA LEU A 13 -37.71 -31.00 -19.96
C LEU A 13 -36.60 -32.07 -19.84
N SER A 14 -35.34 -31.74 -19.55
CA SER A 14 -34.25 -32.74 -19.62
C SER A 14 -33.50 -33.10 -18.33
N HIS A 15 -33.91 -32.67 -17.13
CA HIS A 15 -33.14 -32.96 -15.91
C HIS A 15 -33.97 -33.54 -14.75
N PHE A 16 -34.47 -34.77 -14.91
CA PHE A 16 -34.90 -35.61 -13.78
C PHE A 16 -34.31 -37.02 -13.89
N PHE A 17 -33.06 -37.18 -13.44
CA PHE A 17 -32.49 -38.49 -13.12
C PHE A 17 -32.11 -38.48 -11.63
N CYS A 18 -32.98 -39.06 -10.79
CA CYS A 18 -32.81 -39.15 -9.34
C CYS A 18 -32.24 -40.54 -8.98
N VAL A 19 -30.97 -40.60 -8.62
CA VAL A 19 -30.35 -41.80 -8.02
C VAL A 19 -30.28 -41.60 -6.51
N LYS A 20 -31.20 -42.25 -5.78
CA LYS A 20 -31.17 -42.28 -4.31
C LYS A 20 -30.04 -43.21 -3.83
N LYS A 21 -28.94 -42.64 -3.36
CA LYS A 21 -27.93 -43.38 -2.57
C LYS A 21 -28.33 -43.33 -1.10
N LYS A 22 -28.57 -44.50 -0.48
CA LYS A 22 -28.77 -44.63 0.96
C LYS A 22 -27.39 -44.70 1.63
N HIS A 23 -27.03 -43.69 2.43
CA HIS A 23 -25.87 -43.75 3.31
C HIS A 23 -26.27 -44.46 4.62
N ALA A 24 -25.52 -45.49 4.97
CA ALA A 24 -25.63 -46.24 6.21
C ALA A 24 -25.24 -45.38 7.42
N ALA A 25 -25.89 -45.64 8.55
CA ALA A 25 -25.75 -44.91 9.80
C ALA A 25 -24.35 -45.01 10.42
N VAL A 26 -23.85 -43.88 10.92
CA VAL A 26 -22.60 -43.72 11.67
C VAL A 26 -22.80 -44.19 13.12
N ASN A 27 -21.84 -44.96 13.64
CA ASN A 27 -21.81 -45.52 15.00
C ASN A 27 -21.91 -44.44 16.11
N ALA A 28 -22.63 -44.76 17.18
CA ALA A 28 -22.86 -43.92 18.36
C ALA A 28 -21.57 -43.67 19.18
N PRO A 29 -21.45 -42.53 19.89
CA PRO A 29 -20.25 -42.15 20.65
C PRO A 29 -20.01 -43.05 21.86
N GLN A 30 -18.79 -43.55 22.02
CA GLN A 30 -18.36 -44.28 23.22
C GLN A 30 -18.34 -43.33 24.43
N LYS A 31 -19.18 -43.60 25.43
CA LYS A 31 -19.16 -42.86 26.70
C LYS A 31 -17.91 -43.24 27.49
N ILE A 32 -16.98 -42.29 27.58
CA ILE A 32 -15.83 -42.37 28.48
C ILE A 32 -16.34 -41.94 29.86
N CYS A 33 -16.38 -42.86 30.83
CA CYS A 33 -16.75 -42.58 32.22
C CYS A 33 -15.50 -42.44 33.09
N ILE A 34 -15.49 -41.42 33.94
CA ILE A 34 -14.42 -41.13 34.90
C ILE A 34 -14.82 -41.67 36.27
N THR A 35 -13.86 -42.23 37.03
CA THR A 35 -14.05 -42.76 38.40
C THR A 35 -14.18 -41.63 39.43
N ASP A 36 -14.97 -41.82 40.48
CA ASP A 36 -15.26 -40.79 41.51
C ASP A 36 -14.01 -40.16 42.16
N SER A 37 -12.96 -40.97 42.39
CA SER A 37 -11.68 -40.47 42.90
C SER A 37 -11.01 -39.50 41.94
N MET A 38 -11.20 -39.73 40.64
CA MET A 38 -10.65 -38.95 39.54
C MET A 38 -11.49 -37.69 39.31
N GLU A 39 -12.81 -37.75 39.45
CA GLU A 39 -13.70 -36.57 39.43
C GLU A 39 -13.33 -35.58 40.54
N LYS A 40 -13.10 -36.07 41.77
CA LYS A 40 -12.78 -35.22 42.92
C LYS A 40 -11.46 -34.45 42.80
N ILE A 41 -10.54 -34.94 41.96
CA ILE A 41 -9.23 -34.32 41.72
C ILE A 41 -9.16 -33.55 40.39
N SER A 42 -10.17 -33.71 39.51
CA SER A 42 -10.20 -33.07 38.20
C SER A 42 -10.92 -31.73 38.27
N ARG A 43 -10.28 -30.67 37.76
CA ARG A 43 -10.92 -29.36 37.57
C ARG A 43 -11.23 -29.17 36.09
N ILE A 44 -12.49 -28.94 35.76
CA ILE A 44 -12.94 -28.60 34.41
C ILE A 44 -13.12 -27.08 34.38
N ASP A 45 -12.45 -26.43 33.44
CA ASP A 45 -12.57 -24.99 33.20
C ASP A 45 -13.11 -24.75 31.78
N SER A 46 -13.78 -23.61 31.59
CA SER A 46 -14.47 -23.28 30.34
C SER A 46 -13.53 -22.61 29.34
N ALA A 47 -13.30 -23.25 28.19
CA ALA A 47 -12.61 -22.61 27.07
C ALA A 47 -13.55 -21.64 26.37
N THR A 48 -13.21 -20.35 26.36
CA THR A 48 -13.93 -19.32 25.61
C THR A 48 -13.15 -18.94 24.36
N THR A 49 -13.83 -18.87 23.22
CA THR A 49 -13.25 -18.29 22.00
C THR A 49 -13.29 -16.78 22.10
N SER A 50 -12.14 -16.14 22.19
CA SER A 50 -11.99 -14.69 22.07
C SER A 50 -11.23 -14.33 20.80
N ASN A 51 -11.40 -13.10 20.34
CA ASN A 51 -10.55 -12.56 19.29
C ASN A 51 -9.17 -12.25 19.88
N ILE A 52 -8.11 -12.68 19.19
CA ILE A 52 -6.73 -12.41 19.62
C ILE A 52 -6.30 -11.11 18.94
N GLU A 53 -6.09 -10.06 19.73
CA GLU A 53 -5.50 -8.83 19.22
C GLU A 53 -3.98 -8.96 19.22
N ASN A 54 -3.39 -8.99 18.03
CA ASN A 54 -1.95 -8.99 17.85
C ASN A 54 -1.47 -7.56 17.65
N GLU A 55 -0.71 -7.04 18.60
CA GLU A 55 -0.05 -5.74 18.47
C GLU A 55 1.33 -5.91 17.81
N LEU A 56 1.61 -5.07 16.82
CA LEU A 56 2.93 -4.97 16.18
C LEU A 56 3.41 -3.53 16.24
N ASN A 57 4.47 -3.29 17.02
CA ASN A 57 5.09 -1.98 17.12
C ASN A 57 6.14 -1.82 16.01
N LEU A 58 5.82 -1.00 15.02
CA LEU A 58 6.73 -0.65 13.92
C LEU A 58 7.29 0.75 14.16
N SER A 59 8.62 0.87 14.12
CA SER A 59 9.27 2.17 14.02
C SER A 59 9.27 2.65 12.58
N GLY A 60 9.09 3.96 12.40
CA GLY A 60 9.16 4.62 11.10
C GLY A 60 10.01 5.88 11.19
N GLU A 61 10.63 6.25 10.07
CA GLU A 61 11.42 7.47 9.94
C GLU A 61 10.65 8.48 9.08
N ILE A 62 10.74 9.77 9.45
CA ILE A 62 10.19 10.86 8.65
C ILE A 62 11.24 11.26 7.62
N SER A 63 11.01 10.87 6.36
CA SER A 63 11.87 11.23 5.23
C SER A 63 11.26 12.32 4.35
N PHE A 64 12.09 12.88 3.46
CA PHE A 64 11.62 13.83 2.46
C PHE A 64 10.66 13.16 1.47
N ASN A 65 9.70 13.93 0.97
CA ASN A 65 8.85 13.45 -0.11
C ASN A 65 9.62 13.54 -1.44
N ASP A 66 10.04 12.39 -1.98
CA ASP A 66 10.82 12.30 -3.22
C ASP A 66 10.14 12.96 -4.44
N SER A 67 8.80 12.97 -4.49
CA SER A 67 8.06 13.65 -5.56
C SER A 67 8.12 15.18 -5.48
N ARG A 68 8.54 15.73 -4.32
CA ARG A 68 8.72 17.18 -4.10
C ARG A 68 10.18 17.55 -3.86
N LEU A 69 11.12 16.63 -4.08
CA LEU A 69 12.55 16.86 -3.96
C LEU A 69 13.16 17.05 -5.35
N ILE A 70 13.77 18.22 -5.58
CA ILE A 70 14.47 18.51 -6.84
C ILE A 70 15.85 19.03 -6.52
N LYS A 71 16.87 18.43 -7.14
CA LYS A 71 18.24 18.94 -7.11
C LYS A 71 18.42 19.88 -8.30
N VAL A 72 18.71 21.14 -8.01
CA VAL A 72 18.91 22.18 -9.04
C VAL A 72 20.39 22.23 -9.38
N PHE A 73 20.70 22.19 -10.68
CA PHE A 73 22.05 22.34 -11.20
C PHE A 73 22.09 23.50 -12.19
N PRO A 74 23.17 24.29 -12.24
CA PRO A 74 23.31 25.33 -13.24
C PRO A 74 23.44 24.73 -14.64
N PHE A 75 22.95 25.44 -15.64
CA PHE A 75 23.02 25.01 -17.05
C PHE A 75 24.42 25.13 -17.66
N SER A 76 25.26 26.03 -17.13
CA SER A 76 26.60 26.33 -17.65
C SER A 76 27.63 26.30 -16.53
N SER A 77 28.88 26.05 -16.89
CA SER A 77 30.00 26.16 -15.94
C SER A 77 30.35 27.63 -15.67
N GLY A 78 30.77 27.96 -14.45
CA GLY A 78 31.01 29.35 -14.07
C GLY A 78 31.52 29.55 -12.66
N LYS A 79 31.80 30.82 -12.30
CA LYS A 79 32.19 31.22 -10.95
C LYS A 79 30.96 31.71 -10.17
N VAL A 80 30.78 31.22 -8.95
CA VAL A 80 29.73 31.71 -8.02
C VAL A 80 30.09 33.13 -7.58
N MET A 81 29.15 34.07 -7.76
CA MET A 81 29.30 35.47 -7.36
C MET A 81 28.66 35.73 -6.01
N GLU A 82 27.45 35.22 -5.84
CA GLU A 82 26.62 35.49 -4.66
C GLU A 82 25.76 34.28 -4.33
N VAL A 83 25.49 34.08 -3.04
CA VAL A 83 24.67 33.00 -2.50
C VAL A 83 23.66 33.63 -1.56
N GLU A 84 22.39 33.53 -1.91
CA GLU A 84 21.27 34.21 -1.22
C GLU A 84 20.60 33.34 -0.15
N VAL A 85 20.93 32.04 -0.10
CA VAL A 85 20.27 31.06 0.76
C VAL A 85 21.28 30.12 1.41
N THR A 86 21.00 29.71 2.65
CA THR A 86 21.80 28.75 3.40
C THR A 86 21.02 27.44 3.60
N GLN A 87 21.73 26.36 3.92
CA GLN A 87 21.11 25.07 4.24
C GLN A 87 20.15 25.22 5.42
N GLY A 88 18.90 24.78 5.23
CA GLY A 88 17.83 24.88 6.22
C GLY A 88 16.84 26.03 5.97
N ASP A 89 17.19 26.98 5.09
CA ASP A 89 16.29 28.07 4.74
C ASP A 89 15.10 27.59 3.91
N LYS A 90 13.92 28.14 4.21
CA LYS A 90 12.72 27.89 3.43
C LYS A 90 12.72 28.77 2.18
N VAL A 91 12.70 28.13 1.01
CA VAL A 91 12.65 28.83 -0.28
C VAL A 91 11.28 28.66 -0.95
N SER A 92 10.90 29.66 -1.75
CA SER A 92 9.66 29.63 -2.55
C SER A 92 9.96 29.49 -4.05
N LYS A 93 8.96 29.05 -4.82
CA LYS A 93 9.11 28.93 -6.28
C LYS A 93 9.47 30.28 -6.90
N GLY A 94 10.54 30.31 -7.69
CA GLY A 94 11.02 31.52 -8.38
C GLY A 94 11.96 32.39 -7.55
N GLN A 95 12.26 32.02 -6.30
CA GLN A 95 13.27 32.69 -5.49
C GLN A 95 14.67 32.43 -6.06
N VAL A 96 15.52 33.45 -6.05
CA VAL A 96 16.93 33.35 -6.45
C VAL A 96 17.69 32.62 -5.34
N LEU A 97 18.48 31.60 -5.72
CA LEU A 97 19.30 30.82 -4.79
C LEU A 97 20.76 31.25 -4.80
N ALA A 98 21.32 31.45 -5.99
CA ALA A 98 22.70 31.88 -6.19
C ALA A 98 22.85 32.56 -7.56
N VAL A 99 23.80 33.49 -7.66
CA VAL A 99 24.19 34.16 -8.90
C VAL A 99 25.52 33.59 -9.38
N ILE A 100 25.53 33.03 -10.60
CA ILE A 100 26.72 32.39 -11.19
C ILE A 100 27.08 33.12 -12.47
N ARG A 101 28.36 33.49 -12.60
CA ARG A 101 28.93 34.04 -13.83
C ARG A 101 29.42 32.90 -14.72
N GLY A 102 28.65 32.56 -15.75
CA GLY A 102 28.99 31.53 -16.73
C GLY A 102 30.13 31.95 -17.67
N VAL A 103 31.10 31.08 -17.91
CA VAL A 103 32.23 31.36 -18.82
C VAL A 103 31.81 31.33 -20.30
N GLU A 104 30.83 30.49 -20.61
CA GLU A 104 30.31 30.25 -21.97
C GLU A 104 29.51 31.46 -22.49
N VAL A 105 28.77 32.09 -21.58
CA VAL A 105 27.98 33.30 -21.83
C VAL A 105 28.91 34.51 -21.91
N ALA A 106 29.88 34.65 -20.99
CA ALA A 106 30.80 35.78 -20.94
C ALA A 106 31.75 35.91 -22.15
N GLY A 107 32.06 34.80 -22.83
CA GLY A 107 32.90 34.79 -24.03
C GLY A 107 32.30 35.52 -25.24
N ASN A 108 30.97 35.64 -25.31
CA ASN A 108 30.28 36.38 -26.38
C ASN A 108 30.09 37.88 -26.07
N TYR A 109 29.94 38.28 -24.81
CA TYR A 109 29.73 39.70 -24.45
C TYR A 109 31.03 40.52 -24.36
N SER A 110 32.19 39.87 -24.27
CA SER A 110 33.49 40.56 -24.23
C SER A 110 33.98 41.04 -25.60
N LYS A 111 33.19 40.81 -26.68
CA LYS A 111 33.52 41.29 -28.04
C LYS A 111 32.64 42.43 -28.57
N ASP A 112 31.51 42.74 -27.92
CA ASP A 112 30.57 43.79 -28.39
C ASP A 112 30.67 45.11 -27.61
N GLN A 113 31.68 45.28 -26.74
CA GLN A 113 31.93 46.53 -26.03
C GLN A 113 33.22 47.20 -26.54
N LEU A 114 33.32 47.40 -27.86
CA LEU A 114 34.24 48.35 -28.51
C LEU A 114 33.67 48.83 -29.87
N ILE A 115 32.48 49.43 -29.85
CA ILE A 115 32.01 50.50 -30.75
C ILE A 115 30.98 51.26 -29.86
N ASP A 116 31.15 52.48 -29.36
CA ASP A 116 31.92 53.67 -29.77
C ASP A 116 32.99 54.13 -28.76
#